data_AF-E9GGX7-F1
#
_entry.id   AF-E9GGX7-F1
#
_cell.length_a   1.000
_cell.length_b   1.000
_cell.length_c   1.000
_cell.angle_alpha   90.00
_cell.angle_beta   90.00
_cell.angle_gamma   90.00
#
_symmetry.space_group_name_H-M   'P 1'
#
loop_
_entity.id
_entity.type
_entity.pdbx_description
1 polymer ?
#
loop_
_entity_poly.entity_id
_entity_poly.type
_entity_poly.pdbx_seq_one_letter_code
_entity_poly.pdbx_strand_id
1 'polypeptide(L)' 'RHANLILNLFAMMVDASVPDIALEPDKTVCKVQDKFRLDLNDEEALRYIQNLIGVLAAAVMAALVEKL' A
#
# COMPACT_ATOMS: atom_id res chain seq x y z
N ARG A 1 1.01 -11.90 -8.79
CA ARG A 1 0.51 -13.30 -8.80
C ARG A 1 0.33 -13.97 -7.42
N HIS A 2 0.72 -13.35 -6.28
CA HIS A 2 0.48 -13.91 -4.92
C HIS A 2 -0.52 -13.12 -4.06
N ALA A 3 -1.25 -12.19 -4.68
CA ALA A 3 -2.13 -11.28 -3.96
C ALA A 3 -3.23 -12.00 -3.17
N ASN A 4 -3.84 -13.05 -3.74
CA ASN A 4 -4.89 -13.81 -3.09
C ASN A 4 -4.42 -14.46 -1.77
N LEU A 5 -3.17 -14.94 -1.71
CA LEU A 5 -2.61 -15.50 -0.47
C LEU A 5 -2.46 -14.41 0.60
N ILE A 6 -1.93 -13.25 0.22
CA ILE A 6 -1.74 -12.12 1.14
C ILE A 6 -3.09 -11.63 1.65
N LEU A 7 -4.08 -11.48 0.78
CA LEU A 7 -5.44 -11.07 1.17
C LEU A 7 -6.10 -12.06 2.12
N ASN A 8 -5.96 -13.36 1.87
CA ASN A 8 -6.51 -14.40 2.73
C ASN A 8 -5.82 -14.43 4.10
N LEU A 9 -4.51 -14.18 4.16
CA LEU A 9 -3.80 -14.04 5.43
C LEU A 9 -4.32 -12.84 6.22
N PHE A 10 -4.52 -11.68 5.57
CA PHE A 10 -5.10 -10.50 6.23
C PHE A 10 -6.54 -10.73 6.69
N ALA A 11 -7.34 -11.48 5.93
CA ALA A 11 -8.69 -11.87 6.33
C ALA A 11 -8.68 -12.74 7.60
N MET A 12 -7.71 -13.65 7.75
CA MET A 12 -7.54 -14.45 8.97
C MET A 12 -6.92 -13.66 10.14
N MET A 13 -6.20 -12.56 9.85
CA MET A 13 -5.58 -11.70 10.86
C MET A 13 -6.57 -10.74 11.54
N VAL A 14 -7.80 -10.63 11.01
CA VAL A 14 -8.90 -9.87 11.64
C VAL A 14 -9.17 -10.35 13.07
N ASP A 15 -9.07 -11.67 13.29
CA ASP A 15 -9.29 -12.28 14.61
C ASP A 15 -8.01 -12.35 15.47
N ALA A 16 -6.84 -11.99 14.91
CA ALA A 16 -5.53 -12.19 15.54
C ALA A 16 -5.14 -11.13 16.60
N SER A 17 -6.08 -10.26 17.01
CA SER A 17 -5.87 -9.20 18.03
C SER A 17 -4.71 -8.24 17.74
N VAL A 18 -4.39 -7.99 16.46
CA VAL A 18 -3.41 -6.95 16.08
C VAL A 18 -4.05 -5.58 16.28
N PRO A 19 -3.45 -4.65 17.06
CA PRO A 19 -4.10 -3.40 17.47
C PRO A 19 -4.68 -2.57 16.31
N ASP A 20 -3.90 -2.38 15.24
CA ASP A 20 -4.33 -1.58 14.09
C ASP A 20 -5.41 -2.28 13.24
N ILE A 21 -5.41 -3.62 13.21
CA ILE A 21 -6.41 -4.41 12.49
C ILE A 21 -7.71 -4.50 13.30
N ALA A 22 -7.61 -4.70 14.61
CA ALA A 22 -8.74 -4.78 15.53
C ALA A 22 -9.50 -3.44 15.62
N LEU A 23 -8.84 -2.32 15.34
CA LEU A 23 -9.48 -1.01 15.29
C LEU A 23 -10.46 -0.89 14.11
N GLU A 24 -10.10 -1.43 12.94
CA GLU A 24 -10.92 -1.36 11.72
C GLU A 24 -10.78 -2.66 10.89
N PRO A 25 -11.33 -3.79 11.37
CA PRO A 25 -11.12 -5.11 10.76
C PRO A 25 -11.64 -5.17 9.32
N ASP A 26 -12.85 -4.64 9.09
CA ASP A 26 -13.49 -4.64 7.78
C ASP A 26 -12.76 -3.75 6.76
N LYS A 27 -12.12 -2.67 7.23
CA LYS A 27 -11.42 -1.73 6.35
C LYS A 27 -9.99 -2.16 6.08
N THR A 28 -9.39 -3.01 6.91
CA THR A 28 -7.99 -3.43 6.74
C THR A 28 -7.81 -4.19 5.43
N VAL A 29 -8.68 -5.15 5.11
CA VAL A 29 -8.61 -5.90 3.86
C VAL A 29 -8.82 -4.99 2.64
N CYS A 30 -9.80 -4.08 2.72
CA CYS A 30 -10.07 -3.09 1.67
C CYS A 30 -8.88 -2.17 1.43
N LYS A 31 -8.27 -1.62 2.49
CA LYS A 31 -7.06 -0.80 2.42
C LYS A 31 -5.88 -1.53 1.78
N VAL A 32 -5.70 -2.82 2.09
CA VAL A 32 -4.62 -3.63 1.49
C VAL A 32 -4.88 -3.84 -0.01
N GLN A 33 -6.12 -4.15 -0.41
CA GLN A 33 -6.48 -4.26 -1.84
C GLN A 33 -6.22 -2.97 -2.59
N ASP A 34 -6.66 -1.83 -2.05
CA ASP A 34 -6.49 -0.51 -2.66
C ASP A 34 -5.01 -0.13 -2.84
N LYS A 35 -4.17 -0.48 -1.85
CA LYS A 35 -2.72 -0.21 -1.89
C LYS A 35 -1.96 -1.16 -2.80
N PHE A 36 -2.40 -2.42 -2.90
CA PHE A 36 -1.77 -3.40 -3.77
C PHE A 36 -2.08 -3.18 -5.26
N ARG A 37 -3.10 -2.38 -5.59
CA ARG A 37 -3.44 -2.01 -6.97
C ARG A 37 -3.60 -3.22 -7.88
N LEU A 38 -4.37 -4.20 -7.43
CA LEU A 38 -4.62 -5.46 -8.15
C LEU A 38 -5.45 -5.26 -9.43
N ASP A 39 -6.04 -4.09 -9.57
CA ASP A 39 -6.76 -3.62 -10.75
C ASP A 39 -5.83 -3.28 -11.94
N LEU A 40 -4.55 -3.01 -11.68
CA LEU A 40 -3.59 -2.61 -12.71
C LEU A 40 -2.96 -3.83 -13.39
N ASN A 41 -2.71 -3.71 -14.69
CA ASN A 41 -1.84 -4.63 -15.41
C ASN A 41 -0.35 -4.39 -15.07
N ASP A 42 0.55 -5.28 -15.50
CA ASP A 42 1.97 -5.19 -15.14
C ASP A 42 2.64 -3.88 -15.59
N GLU A 43 2.28 -3.33 -16.76
CA GLU A 43 2.83 -2.07 -17.26
C GLU A 43 2.28 -0.85 -16.49
N GLU A 44 0.99 -0.87 -16.19
CA GLU A 44 0.31 0.15 -15.39
C GLU A 44 0.84 0.16 -13.95
N ALA A 45 1.06 -1.02 -13.37
CA ALA A 45 1.65 -1.17 -12.04
C ALA A 45 3.09 -0.63 -12.01
N LEU A 46 3.89 -0.92 -13.04
CA LEU A 46 5.24 -0.37 -13.17
C LEU A 46 5.21 1.16 -13.27
N ARG A 47 4.33 1.72 -14.10
CA ARG A 47 4.15 3.16 -14.22
C ARG A 47 3.69 3.80 -12.92
N TYR A 48 2.76 3.17 -12.21
CA TYR A 48 2.26 3.63 -10.92
C TYR A 48 3.39 3.72 -9.89
N ILE A 49 4.21 2.67 -9.77
CA ILE A 49 5.35 2.65 -8.85
C ILE A 49 6.40 3.70 -9.25
N GLN A 50 6.71 3.84 -10.53
CA GLN A 50 7.65 4.87 -11.02
C GLN A 50 7.18 6.28 -10.67
N ASN A 51 5.89 6.58 -10.88
CA ASN A 51 5.29 7.86 -10.51
C ASN A 51 5.38 8.09 -8.99
N LEU A 52 5.10 7.05 -8.18
CA LEU A 52 5.19 7.13 -6.73
C LEU A 52 6.61 7.48 -6.27
N ILE A 53 7.62 6.84 -6.86
CA ILE A 53 9.04 7.13 -6.58
C ILE A 53 9.38 8.56 -6.96
N GLY A 54 8.93 9.03 -8.13
CA GLY A 54 9.16 10.41 -8.58
C GLY A 54 8.61 11.46 -7.61
N VAL A 55 7.39 11.24 -7.11
CA VAL A 55 6.77 12.12 -6.11
C VAL A 55 7.55 12.12 -4.80
N LEU A 56 7.96 10.94 -4.32
CA LEU A 56 8.77 10.83 -3.10
C LEU A 56 10.12 11.54 -3.24
N ALA A 57 10.80 11.37 -4.38
CA ALA A 57 12.08 12.03 -4.65
C ALA A 57 11.93 13.56 -4.70
N ALA A 58 10.88 14.07 -5.36
CA ALA A 58 10.59 15.51 -5.40
C ALA A 58 10.30 16.07 -4.00
N ALA A 59 9.51 15.35 -3.18
CA ALA A 59 9.21 15.75 -1.82
C ALA A 59 10.47 15.78 -0.93
N VAL A 60 11.34 14.78 -1.05
CA VAL A 60 12.63 14.74 -0.33
C VAL A 60 13.52 15.89 -0.78
N MET A 61 13.59 16.17 -2.07
CA MET A 61 14.43 17.26 -2.59
C MET A 61 13.93 18.63 -2.15
N ALA A 62 12.61 18.86 -2.14
CA ALA A 62 12.01 20.08 -1.60
C ALA A 62 12.34 20.27 -0.11
N ALA A 63 12.21 19.22 0.70
CA ALA A 63 12.53 19.26 2.13
C ALA A 63 14.03 19.51 2.42
N LEU A 64 14.92 19.09 1.52
CA LEU A 64 16.35 19.38 1.62
C LEU A 64 16.66 20.84 1.28
N VAL A 65 16.02 21.39 0.24
CA VAL A 65 16.17 22.81 -0.15
C VAL A 65 15.67 23.73 0.96
N GLU A 66 14.57 23.39 1.63
CA GLU A 66 14.05 24.17 2.77
C GLU A 66 14.98 24.16 3.98
N LYS A 67 15.86 23.15 4.11
CA LYS A 67 16.80 23.01 5.23
C LYS A 67 18.17 23.63 4.98
N LEU A 68 18.42 24.18 3.78
CA LEU A 68 19.64 24.91 3.40
C LEU A 68 19.43 26.42 3.59
#